data_AF-A0A1Z4JSZ6-F1
#
_entry.id   AF-A0A1Z4JSZ6-F1
#
_cell.length_a   1.000
_cell.length_b   1.000
_cell.length_c   1.000
_cell.angle_alpha   90.00
_cell.angle_beta   90.00
_cell.angle_gamma   90.00
#
_symmetry.space_group_name_H-M   'P 1'
#
loop_
_entity.id
_entity.type
_entity.pdbx_description
1 polymer ?
#
loop_
_entity_poly.entity_id
_entity_poly.type
_entity_poly.pdbx_seq_one_letter_code
_entity_poly.pdbx_strand_id
1 'polypeptide(L)'
;MTNFSMPLAHSIPEAARFDCATIDQLVQVTVCRYHSAPEVACAWYALLGTLALRHLYPKSQYSFYAGTFEIFTSPDPDGSGAWYALCFDAHHPLIPDLEFHCWIAHPDPGQCTYTEIIDFSARHLETRAREFGILWNRDSIPDFIWTDLAGLEQLKVRQLRPIAELTDRLSRSLMQDLAFRQAWQVLKTLLKEQALLDSLARGQ
;
A
#
# COMPACT_ATOMS: atom_id res chain seq x y z
N MET A 1 -3.95 30.73 3.07
CA MET A 1 -3.57 29.42 3.65
C MET A 1 -4.74 28.94 4.47
N THR A 2 -5.56 28.08 3.91
CA THR A 2 -6.76 27.54 4.56
C THR A 2 -6.66 26.03 4.52
N ASN A 3 -6.39 25.44 5.69
CA ASN A 3 -6.47 24.00 5.92
C ASN A 3 -7.92 23.56 5.73
N PHE A 4 -8.19 22.85 4.64
CA PHE A 4 -9.45 22.11 4.47
C PHE A 4 -9.14 20.63 4.72
N SER A 5 -9.35 20.19 5.97
CA SER A 5 -9.59 18.79 6.26
C SER A 5 -11.07 18.55 6.06
N MET A 6 -11.46 17.86 4.98
CA MET A 6 -12.83 17.40 4.81
C MET A 6 -12.99 16.03 5.47
N PRO A 7 -14.05 15.81 6.27
CA PRO A 7 -14.30 14.51 6.88
C PRO A 7 -14.85 13.55 5.83
N LEU A 8 -14.14 12.45 5.59
CA LEU A 8 -14.64 11.32 4.78
C LEU A 8 -15.93 10.76 5.41
N ALA A 9 -16.97 10.70 4.59
CA ALA A 9 -18.33 10.33 4.95
C ALA A 9 -18.50 8.81 5.14
N HIS A 10 -17.76 8.22 6.07
CA HIS A 10 -18.05 6.96 6.79
C HIS A 10 -17.10 6.88 8.00
N SER A 11 -17.11 7.93 8.81
CA SER A 11 -16.11 8.15 9.84
C SER A 11 -16.15 7.07 10.91
N ILE A 12 -15.15 6.17 10.88
CA ILE A 12 -14.65 5.51 12.09
C ILE A 12 -14.42 6.64 13.10
N PRO A 13 -15.02 6.59 14.31
CA PRO A 13 -14.86 7.65 15.30
C PRO A 13 -13.38 7.99 15.51
N GLU A 14 -13.04 9.27 15.46
CA GLU A 14 -11.66 9.77 15.56
C GLU A 14 -10.96 9.25 16.83
N ALA A 15 -11.71 9.08 17.92
CA ALA A 15 -11.26 8.50 19.18
C ALA A 15 -11.00 6.98 19.16
N ALA A 16 -11.15 6.28 18.04
CA ALA A 16 -10.90 4.83 17.95
C ALA A 16 -9.97 4.44 16.78
N ARG A 17 -9.41 5.42 16.06
CA ARG A 17 -8.50 5.15 14.97
C ARG A 17 -7.12 4.82 15.51
N PHE A 18 -6.63 3.63 15.18
CA PHE A 18 -5.20 3.41 15.14
C PHE A 18 -4.59 4.44 14.19
N ASP A 19 -3.51 5.08 14.63
CA ASP A 19 -2.71 5.94 13.77
C ASP A 19 -2.20 5.14 12.57
N CYS A 20 -2.34 5.70 11.37
CA CYS A 20 -1.93 5.05 10.13
C CYS A 20 -0.42 4.78 10.13
N ALA A 21 0.39 5.68 10.71
CA ALA A 21 1.83 5.51 10.84
C ALA A 21 2.18 4.32 11.76
N THR A 22 1.40 4.10 12.82
CA THR A 22 1.57 2.94 13.71
C THR A 22 1.24 1.64 12.99
N ILE A 23 0.17 1.59 12.18
CA ILE A 23 -0.15 0.40 11.38
C ILE A 23 0.99 0.10 10.39
N ASP A 24 1.42 1.11 9.65
CA ASP A 24 2.55 1.01 8.72
C ASP A 24 3.82 0.47 9.42
N GLN A 25 4.20 1.05 10.55
CA GLN A 25 5.38 0.64 11.30
C GLN A 25 5.30 -0.83 11.75
N LEU A 26 4.15 -1.27 12.26
CA LEU A 26 3.95 -2.66 12.69
C LEU A 26 4.00 -3.63 11.51
N VAL A 27 3.43 -3.24 10.36
CA VAL A 27 3.55 -4.02 9.11
C VAL A 27 5.01 -4.08 8.67
N GLN A 28 5.71 -2.95 8.61
CA GLN A 28 7.13 -2.85 8.23
C GLN A 28 8.02 -3.75 9.07
N VAL A 29 7.93 -3.67 10.40
CA VAL A 29 8.72 -4.49 11.32
C VAL A 29 8.43 -5.97 11.11
N THR A 30 7.16 -6.32 10.90
CA THR A 30 6.76 -7.71 10.65
C THR A 30 7.32 -8.22 9.32
N VAL A 31 7.18 -7.46 8.23
CA VAL A 31 7.72 -7.84 6.93
C VAL A 31 9.23 -8.00 7.01
N CYS A 32 9.97 -7.03 7.55
CA CYS A 32 11.43 -7.10 7.67
C CYS A 32 11.93 -8.31 8.47
N ARG A 33 11.14 -8.81 9.42
CA ARG A 33 11.51 -9.95 10.26
C ARG A 33 11.32 -11.30 9.57
N TYR A 34 10.28 -11.43 8.76
CA TYR A 34 9.82 -12.74 8.24
C TYR A 34 10.03 -12.92 6.74
N HIS A 35 10.16 -11.83 6.00
CA HIS A 35 10.26 -11.86 4.55
C HIS A 35 11.72 -11.76 4.10
N SER A 36 12.13 -12.65 3.21
CA SER A 36 13.51 -12.74 2.71
C SER A 36 13.67 -12.54 1.20
N ALA A 37 12.57 -12.36 0.44
CA ALA A 37 12.58 -12.44 -1.02
C ALA A 37 12.05 -11.15 -1.69
N PRO A 38 12.90 -10.17 -1.99
CA PRO A 38 12.50 -8.79 -2.32
C PRO A 38 11.44 -8.68 -3.43
N GLU A 39 11.45 -9.61 -4.39
CA GLU A 39 10.54 -9.72 -5.54
C GLU A 39 9.06 -9.70 -5.19
N VAL A 40 8.66 -10.21 -4.01
CA VAL A 40 7.23 -10.24 -3.60
C VAL A 40 6.97 -9.40 -2.35
N ALA A 41 7.88 -8.50 -1.99
CA ALA A 41 7.77 -7.69 -0.79
C ALA A 41 6.47 -6.86 -0.78
N CYS A 42 6.11 -6.21 -1.89
CA CYS A 42 4.88 -5.40 -1.99
C CYS A 42 3.62 -6.24 -1.67
N ALA A 43 3.58 -7.51 -2.08
CA ALA A 43 2.47 -8.42 -1.77
C ALA A 43 2.38 -8.72 -0.26
N TRP A 44 3.53 -8.88 0.41
CA TRP A 44 3.56 -9.04 1.87
C TRP A 44 3.04 -7.80 2.60
N TYR A 45 3.52 -6.61 2.23
CA TYR A 45 3.06 -5.33 2.79
C TYR A 45 1.55 -5.15 2.64
N ALA A 46 1.04 -5.30 1.42
CA ALA A 46 -0.36 -5.07 1.12
C ALA A 46 -1.28 -6.12 1.77
N LEU A 47 -0.91 -7.41 1.77
CA LEU A 47 -1.77 -8.45 2.35
C LEU A 47 -1.75 -8.43 3.88
N LEU A 48 -0.59 -8.27 4.52
CA LEU A 48 -0.53 -8.07 5.99
C LEU A 48 -1.26 -6.80 6.42
N GLY A 49 -1.07 -5.71 5.67
CA GLY A 49 -1.80 -4.47 5.89
C GLY A 49 -3.32 -4.64 5.76
N THR A 50 -3.79 -5.38 4.75
CA THR A 50 -5.22 -5.69 4.57
C THR A 50 -5.76 -6.47 5.77
N LEU A 51 -5.03 -7.50 6.23
CA LEU A 51 -5.42 -8.28 7.41
C LEU A 51 -5.43 -7.44 8.69
N ALA A 52 -4.44 -6.56 8.86
CA ALA A 52 -4.37 -5.62 9.99
C ALA A 52 -5.56 -4.66 10.01
N LEU A 53 -5.86 -4.01 8.88
CA LEU A 53 -6.98 -3.09 8.75
C LEU A 53 -8.32 -3.78 9.00
N ARG A 54 -8.53 -4.99 8.48
CA ARG A 54 -9.74 -5.77 8.76
C ARG A 54 -9.81 -6.25 10.21
N HIS A 55 -8.67 -6.47 10.87
CA HIS A 55 -8.66 -6.85 12.28
C HIS A 55 -9.04 -5.68 13.19
N LEU A 56 -8.48 -4.49 12.92
CA LEU A 56 -8.76 -3.26 13.65
C LEU A 56 -10.15 -2.69 13.34
N TYR A 57 -10.57 -2.81 12.09
CA TYR A 57 -11.84 -2.28 11.58
C TYR A 57 -12.64 -3.39 10.88
N PRO A 58 -13.29 -4.31 11.63
CA PRO A 58 -13.97 -5.49 11.05
C PRO A 58 -15.13 -5.19 10.10
N LYS A 59 -15.66 -3.96 10.14
CA LYS A 59 -16.72 -3.50 9.25
C LYS A 59 -16.20 -2.82 7.97
N SER A 60 -14.89 -2.59 7.87
CA SER A 60 -14.28 -1.97 6.70
C SER A 60 -14.26 -2.94 5.50
N GLN A 61 -14.26 -2.38 4.29
CA GLN A 61 -14.21 -3.16 3.05
C GLN A 61 -12.82 -3.13 2.39
N TYR A 62 -11.77 -2.73 3.14
CA TYR A 62 -10.40 -2.74 2.63
C TYR A 62 -10.05 -4.09 2.02
N SER A 63 -9.50 -4.06 0.82
CA SER A 63 -9.20 -5.26 0.04
C SER A 63 -7.81 -5.18 -0.56
N PHE A 64 -7.17 -6.33 -0.63
CA PHE A 64 -5.87 -6.52 -1.28
C PHE A 64 -6.06 -6.54 -2.79
N TYR A 65 -5.19 -5.82 -3.50
CA TYR A 65 -5.14 -5.81 -4.95
C TYR A 65 -3.70 -5.98 -5.42
N ALA A 66 -3.54 -6.67 -6.55
CA ALA A 66 -2.30 -6.76 -7.29
C ALA A 66 -2.56 -6.45 -8.75
N GLY A 67 -1.64 -5.74 -9.41
CA GLY A 67 -1.82 -5.43 -10.82
C GLY A 67 -0.80 -4.45 -11.37
N THR A 68 -1.23 -3.72 -12.41
CA THR A 68 -0.42 -2.69 -13.05
C THR A 68 -0.41 -1.42 -12.18
N PHE A 69 0.78 -0.86 -11.96
CA PHE A 69 0.98 0.42 -11.27
C PHE A 69 1.96 1.27 -12.07
N GLU A 70 1.58 2.51 -12.36
CA GLU A 70 2.44 3.47 -13.05
C GLU A 70 2.53 4.76 -12.24
N ILE A 71 3.75 5.20 -11.96
CA ILE A 71 4.02 6.48 -11.30
C ILE A 71 5.11 7.25 -12.05
N PHE A 72 4.90 8.55 -12.25
CA PHE A 72 5.93 9.39 -12.86
C PHE A 72 7.12 9.59 -11.92
N THR A 73 8.35 9.50 -12.44
CA THR A 73 9.57 9.57 -11.62
C THR A 73 10.39 10.82 -11.93
N SER A 74 10.39 11.29 -13.17
CA SER A 74 11.19 12.40 -13.64
C SER A 74 10.59 13.02 -14.89
N PRO A 75 10.70 14.34 -15.11
CA PRO A 75 10.48 14.92 -16.43
C PRO A 75 11.54 14.41 -17.41
N ASP A 76 11.18 14.25 -18.67
CA ASP A 76 12.11 13.89 -19.75
C ASP A 76 13.17 15.01 -19.92
N PRO A 77 14.47 14.69 -19.80
CA PRO A 77 15.57 15.65 -19.90
C PRO A 77 15.63 16.34 -21.25
N ASP A 78 15.06 15.75 -22.31
CA ASP A 78 15.09 16.32 -23.65
C ASP A 78 14.06 17.46 -23.84
N GLY A 79 13.30 17.79 -22.79
CA GLY A 79 12.35 18.92 -22.82
C GLY A 79 11.14 18.68 -23.73
N SER A 80 10.92 17.43 -24.14
CA SER A 80 9.79 17.00 -24.99
C SER A 80 8.42 17.15 -24.30
N GLY A 81 8.42 17.37 -22.98
CA GLY A 81 7.22 17.33 -22.14
C GLY A 81 6.80 15.92 -21.73
N ALA A 82 7.53 14.88 -22.18
CA ALA A 82 7.34 13.53 -21.68
C ALA A 82 7.85 13.40 -20.24
N TRP A 83 7.42 12.35 -19.55
CA TRP A 83 7.87 12.01 -18.20
C TRP A 83 8.31 10.55 -18.21
N TYR A 84 9.43 10.27 -17.56
CA TYR A 84 9.77 8.90 -17.18
C TYR A 84 8.78 8.40 -16.14
N ALA A 85 8.43 7.12 -16.23
CA ALA A 85 7.56 6.45 -15.29
C ALA A 85 8.21 5.15 -14.81
N LEU A 86 8.05 4.89 -13.52
CA LEU A 86 8.21 3.54 -12.98
C LEU A 86 6.90 2.80 -13.26
N CYS A 87 6.98 1.78 -14.11
CA CYS A 87 5.85 0.98 -14.52
C CYS A 87 6.06 -0.47 -14.09
N PHE A 88 5.14 -0.95 -13.25
CA PHE A 88 4.97 -2.37 -13.00
C PHE A 88 3.82 -2.84 -13.88
N ASP A 89 4.07 -3.69 -14.87
CA ASP A 89 3.04 -4.19 -15.77
C ASP A 89 3.12 -5.71 -15.98
N ALA A 90 2.31 -6.43 -15.22
CA ALA A 90 2.22 -7.89 -15.26
C ALA A 90 1.61 -8.45 -16.56
N HIS A 91 1.20 -7.59 -17.49
CA HIS A 91 0.64 -7.99 -18.79
C HIS A 91 1.49 -7.55 -19.98
N HIS A 92 2.63 -6.91 -19.75
CA HIS A 92 3.48 -6.49 -20.86
C HIS A 92 4.25 -7.70 -21.41
N PRO A 93 4.07 -8.10 -22.68
CA PRO A 93 4.63 -9.34 -23.24
C PRO A 93 6.16 -9.37 -23.31
N LEU A 94 6.82 -8.23 -23.08
CA LEU A 94 8.28 -8.09 -23.04
C LEU A 94 8.84 -7.90 -21.61
N ILE A 95 7.97 -7.82 -20.60
CA ILE A 95 8.37 -7.70 -19.19
C ILE A 95 8.06 -9.05 -18.54
N PRO A 96 9.00 -9.68 -17.83
CA PRO A 96 8.74 -10.95 -17.13
C PRO A 96 7.50 -10.85 -16.23
N ASP A 97 6.76 -11.95 -16.07
CA ASP A 97 5.52 -12.11 -15.25
C ASP A 97 5.67 -11.72 -13.74
N LEU A 98 6.81 -11.16 -13.35
CA LEU A 98 7.20 -10.81 -12.00
C LEU A 98 7.13 -9.30 -11.71
N GLU A 99 6.91 -8.46 -12.72
CA GLU A 99 6.81 -7.00 -12.51
C GLU A 99 5.36 -6.57 -12.27
N PHE A 100 4.95 -6.61 -11.02
CA PHE A 100 3.65 -6.14 -10.55
C PHE A 100 3.80 -5.30 -9.28
N HIS A 101 2.76 -4.55 -8.95
CA HIS A 101 2.66 -3.88 -7.66
C HIS A 101 1.40 -4.31 -6.92
N CYS A 102 1.46 -4.24 -5.59
CA CYS A 102 0.33 -4.58 -4.72
C CYS A 102 -0.03 -3.38 -3.85
N TRP A 103 -1.32 -3.16 -3.67
CA TRP A 103 -1.86 -2.08 -2.84
C TRP A 103 -3.12 -2.56 -2.12
N ILE A 104 -3.60 -1.73 -1.21
CA ILE A 104 -4.87 -1.91 -0.51
C ILE A 104 -5.79 -0.82 -1.02
N ALA A 105 -7.05 -1.14 -1.27
CA ALA A 105 -8.05 -0.12 -1.54
C ALA A 105 -9.34 -0.37 -0.78
N HIS A 106 -10.00 0.72 -0.41
CA HIS A 106 -11.38 0.70 0.03
C HIS A 106 -12.28 0.93 -1.19
N PRO A 107 -13.08 -0.05 -1.62
CA PRO A 107 -13.94 0.11 -2.79
C PRO A 107 -15.03 1.15 -2.52
N ASP A 108 -15.35 1.96 -3.52
CA ASP A 108 -16.57 2.77 -3.59
C ASP A 108 -17.65 2.00 -4.38
N PRO A 109 -18.64 1.40 -3.70
CA PRO A 109 -19.71 0.68 -4.38
C PRO A 109 -20.63 1.59 -5.21
N GLY A 110 -20.64 2.91 -4.96
CA GLY A 110 -21.46 3.87 -5.71
C GLY A 110 -20.81 4.38 -6.98
N GLN A 111 -19.49 4.34 -7.08
CA GLN A 111 -18.74 4.95 -8.20
C GLN A 111 -17.91 3.95 -9.03
N CYS A 112 -17.85 2.67 -8.63
CA CYS A 112 -16.90 1.71 -9.23
C CYS A 112 -15.44 2.22 -9.19
N THR A 113 -15.11 3.04 -8.20
CA THR A 113 -13.78 3.59 -7.94
C THR A 113 -13.30 3.18 -6.54
N TYR A 114 -12.20 3.79 -6.07
CA TYR A 114 -11.68 3.58 -4.72
C TYR A 114 -11.86 4.88 -3.91
N THR A 115 -12.43 4.78 -2.70
CA THR A 115 -12.49 5.93 -1.79
C THR A 115 -11.17 6.20 -1.11
N GLU A 116 -10.36 5.15 -0.89
CA GLU A 116 -9.05 5.22 -0.28
C GLU A 116 -8.12 4.18 -0.90
N ILE A 117 -6.85 4.53 -1.03
CA ILE A 117 -5.77 3.70 -1.57
C ILE A 117 -4.59 3.79 -0.60
N ILE A 118 -4.04 2.63 -0.23
CA ILE A 118 -2.99 2.49 0.75
C ILE A 118 -1.87 1.62 0.17
N ASP A 119 -0.63 2.10 0.32
CA ASP A 119 0.57 1.38 -0.07
C ASP A 119 1.62 1.50 1.04
N PHE A 120 1.72 0.47 1.87
CA PHE A 120 2.75 0.37 2.93
C PHE A 120 4.15 0.04 2.38
N SER A 121 4.26 -0.27 1.10
CA SER A 121 5.53 -0.53 0.42
C SER A 121 6.08 0.68 -0.34
N ALA A 122 5.43 1.84 -0.27
CA ALA A 122 5.77 3.04 -1.04
C ALA A 122 7.23 3.49 -0.86
N ARG A 123 7.80 3.32 0.36
CA ARG A 123 9.22 3.56 0.64
C ARG A 123 10.21 2.85 -0.30
N HIS A 124 9.78 1.76 -0.95
CA HIS A 124 10.63 0.96 -1.82
C HIS A 124 10.60 1.42 -3.28
N LEU A 125 9.68 2.32 -3.67
CA LEU A 125 9.48 2.75 -5.05
C LEU A 125 10.73 3.40 -5.65
N GLU A 126 11.39 4.29 -4.90
CA GLU A 126 12.61 4.96 -5.37
C GLU A 126 13.76 3.96 -5.53
N THR A 127 13.88 2.99 -4.62
CA THR A 127 14.87 1.91 -4.74
C THR A 127 14.59 1.04 -5.97
N ARG A 128 13.32 0.67 -6.21
CA ARG A 128 12.93 -0.07 -7.43
C ARG A 128 13.20 0.70 -8.71
N ALA A 129 12.93 2.00 -8.74
CA ALA A 129 13.28 2.84 -9.89
C ALA A 129 14.79 2.78 -10.19
N ARG A 130 15.64 2.89 -9.15
CA ARG A 130 17.09 2.79 -9.31
C ARG A 130 17.54 1.41 -9.82
N GLU A 131 16.94 0.33 -9.32
CA GLU A 131 17.23 -1.04 -9.78
C GLU A 131 16.88 -1.24 -11.26
N PHE A 132 15.85 -0.56 -11.76
CA PHE A 132 15.47 -0.57 -13.18
C PHE A 132 16.21 0.46 -14.03
N GLY A 133 17.16 1.21 -13.45
CA GLY A 133 17.88 2.28 -14.16
C GLY A 133 16.99 3.47 -14.53
N ILE A 134 15.86 3.64 -13.86
CA ILE A 134 14.91 4.73 -14.06
C ILE A 134 15.30 5.89 -13.14
N LEU A 135 15.48 7.07 -13.73
CA LEU A 135 15.82 8.28 -12.97
C LEU A 135 14.67 8.69 -12.04
N TRP A 136 15.00 9.05 -10.81
CA TRP A 136 14.10 9.68 -9.84
C TRP A 136 14.49 11.14 -9.62
N ASN A 137 13.79 12.06 -10.28
CA ASN A 137 14.05 13.50 -10.27
C ASN A 137 12.74 14.23 -9.96
N ARG A 138 12.23 13.96 -8.76
CA ARG A 138 11.04 14.55 -8.15
C ARG A 138 11.19 14.49 -6.64
N ASP A 139 10.27 15.12 -5.92
CA ASP A 139 10.19 14.98 -4.46
C ASP A 139 10.05 13.51 -4.05
N SER A 140 10.72 13.14 -2.96
CA SER A 140 10.64 11.80 -2.38
C SER A 140 9.20 11.43 -2.03
N ILE A 141 8.86 10.16 -2.19
CA ILE A 141 7.56 9.63 -1.76
C ILE A 141 7.61 9.40 -0.24
N PRO A 142 6.49 9.60 0.48
CA PRO A 142 6.40 9.21 1.88
C PRO A 142 6.69 7.71 2.07
N ASP A 143 7.04 7.34 3.30
CA ASP A 143 7.34 5.94 3.67
C ASP A 143 6.17 4.98 3.37
N PHE A 144 4.94 5.51 3.44
CA PHE A 144 3.72 4.85 2.99
C PHE A 144 2.80 5.85 2.32
N ILE A 145 1.92 5.37 1.45
CA ILE A 145 0.83 6.14 0.88
C ILE A 145 -0.45 5.74 1.59
N TRP A 146 -1.25 6.71 2.03
CA TRP A 146 -2.64 6.51 2.42
C TRP A 146 -3.42 7.73 1.98
N THR A 147 -4.18 7.61 0.90
CA THR A 147 -4.78 8.77 0.25
C THR A 147 -6.01 8.39 -0.57
N ASP A 148 -6.69 9.39 -1.13
CA ASP A 148 -7.79 9.23 -2.08
C ASP A 148 -7.29 9.39 -3.53
N LEU A 149 -8.22 9.43 -4.50
CA LEU A 149 -7.85 9.63 -5.90
C LEU A 149 -7.14 10.96 -6.15
N ALA A 150 -7.52 12.03 -5.47
CA ALA A 150 -6.91 13.35 -5.66
C ALA A 150 -5.46 13.36 -5.16
N GLY A 151 -5.17 12.70 -4.04
CA GLY A 151 -3.80 12.59 -3.56
C GLY A 151 -2.93 11.66 -4.42
N LEU A 152 -3.50 10.63 -5.07
CA LEU A 152 -2.77 9.88 -6.10
C LEU A 152 -2.37 10.75 -7.30
N GLU A 153 -3.27 11.62 -7.77
CA GLU A 153 -2.96 12.58 -8.84
C GLU A 153 -1.84 13.54 -8.44
N GLN A 154 -1.84 14.01 -7.18
CA GLN A 154 -0.76 14.83 -6.63
C GLN A 154 0.56 14.06 -6.57
N LEU A 155 0.51 12.78 -6.20
CA LEU A 155 1.64 11.86 -6.24
C LEU A 155 2.02 11.45 -7.67
N LYS A 156 1.34 11.95 -8.70
CA LYS A 156 1.59 11.62 -10.11
C LYS A 156 1.52 10.13 -10.40
N VAL A 157 0.64 9.42 -9.69
CA VAL A 157 0.29 8.04 -10.02
C VAL A 157 -0.70 8.09 -11.18
N ARG A 158 -0.35 7.46 -12.29
CA ARG A 158 -1.11 7.50 -13.54
C ARG A 158 -2.08 6.35 -13.68
N GLN A 159 -1.70 5.19 -13.17
CA GLN A 159 -2.46 3.97 -13.38
C GLN A 159 -2.40 3.12 -12.13
N LEU A 160 -3.58 2.69 -11.67
CA LEU A 160 -3.77 1.50 -10.86
C LEU A 160 -4.81 0.64 -11.57
N ARG A 161 -4.39 -0.51 -12.08
CA ARG A 161 -5.29 -1.45 -12.74
C ARG A 161 -5.18 -2.81 -12.05
N PRO A 162 -6.20 -3.23 -11.28
CA PRO A 162 -6.18 -4.53 -10.63
C PRO A 162 -6.25 -5.64 -11.67
N ILE A 163 -5.53 -6.74 -11.40
CA ILE A 163 -5.55 -7.96 -12.18
C ILE A 163 -6.10 -9.06 -11.27
N ALA A 164 -7.35 -9.46 -11.49
CA ALA A 164 -8.08 -10.35 -10.58
C ALA A 164 -7.38 -11.70 -10.37
N GLU A 165 -6.94 -12.34 -11.46
CA GLU A 165 -6.24 -13.63 -11.39
C GLU A 165 -4.94 -13.54 -10.58
N LEU A 166 -4.15 -12.47 -10.79
CA LEU A 166 -2.92 -12.23 -10.05
C LEU A 166 -3.19 -11.99 -8.57
N THR A 167 -4.21 -11.17 -8.27
CA THR A 167 -4.67 -10.87 -6.90
C THR A 167 -5.05 -12.16 -6.16
N ASP A 168 -5.85 -13.03 -6.80
CA ASP A 168 -6.30 -14.29 -6.22
C ASP A 168 -5.16 -15.29 -6.06
N ARG A 169 -4.23 -15.35 -7.03
CA ARG A 169 -3.06 -16.23 -7.00
C ARG A 169 -2.13 -15.85 -5.84
N LEU A 170 -1.76 -14.58 -5.73
CA LEU A 170 -0.88 -14.08 -4.66
C LEU A 170 -1.52 -14.25 -3.29
N SER A 171 -2.81 -13.90 -3.15
CA SER A 171 -3.54 -14.08 -1.90
C SER A 171 -3.52 -15.53 -1.44
N ARG A 172 -3.84 -16.48 -2.33
CA ARG A 172 -3.84 -17.90 -1.99
C ARG A 172 -2.45 -18.42 -1.66
N SER A 173 -1.45 -18.06 -2.46
CA SER A 173 -0.06 -18.49 -2.26
C SER A 173 0.48 -18.02 -0.91
N LEU A 174 0.36 -16.73 -0.59
CA LEU A 174 0.82 -16.17 0.68
C LEU A 174 0.06 -16.75 1.88
N MET A 175 -1.26 -16.95 1.78
CA MET A 175 -2.03 -17.54 2.88
C MET A 175 -1.68 -19.02 3.15
N GLN A 176 -1.05 -19.70 2.19
CA GLN A 176 -0.55 -21.06 2.34
C GLN A 176 0.90 -21.10 2.86
N ASP A 177 1.64 -20.00 2.70
CA ASP A 177 3.02 -19.86 3.17
C ASP A 177 3.11 -19.87 4.71
N LEU A 178 4.03 -20.68 5.24
CA LEU A 178 4.18 -20.84 6.68
C LEU A 178 4.74 -19.57 7.34
N ALA A 179 5.75 -18.94 6.74
CA ALA A 179 6.36 -17.73 7.27
C ALA A 179 5.35 -16.57 7.27
N PHE A 180 4.55 -16.45 6.22
CA PHE A 180 3.49 -15.44 6.13
C PHE A 180 2.44 -15.63 7.22
N ARG A 181 1.97 -16.87 7.44
CA ARG A 181 1.01 -17.14 8.52
C ARG A 181 1.59 -16.84 9.90
N GLN A 182 2.86 -17.14 10.13
CA GLN A 182 3.55 -16.80 11.38
C GLN A 182 3.67 -15.27 11.56
N ALA A 183 4.07 -14.57 10.51
CA ALA A 183 4.13 -13.12 10.47
C ALA A 183 2.77 -12.49 10.81
N TRP A 184 1.67 -13.02 10.25
CA TRP A 184 0.33 -12.57 10.59
C TRP A 184 -0.02 -12.79 12.06
N GLN A 185 0.30 -13.94 12.65
CA GLN A 185 0.03 -14.16 14.09
C GLN A 185 0.80 -13.17 14.97
N VAL A 186 2.05 -12.86 14.63
CA VAL A 186 2.85 -11.88 15.36
C VAL A 186 2.27 -10.48 15.21
N LEU A 187 1.98 -10.03 13.99
CA LEU A 187 1.35 -8.73 13.75
C LEU A 187 0.04 -8.58 14.53
N LYS A 188 -0.81 -9.62 14.50
CA LYS A 188 -2.07 -9.64 15.25
C LYS A 188 -1.86 -9.47 16.76
N THR A 189 -0.81 -10.05 17.33
CA THR A 189 -0.46 -9.87 18.75
C THR A 189 -0.01 -8.44 19.02
N LEU A 190 0.89 -7.90 18.19
CA LEU A 190 1.39 -6.52 18.33
C LEU A 190 0.26 -5.50 18.25
N LEU A 191 -0.70 -5.68 17.34
CA LEU A 191 -1.87 -4.82 17.22
C LEU A 191 -2.72 -4.81 18.51
N LYS A 192 -2.88 -5.96 19.18
CA LYS A 192 -3.62 -6.03 20.45
C LYS A 192 -2.88 -5.34 21.58
N GLU A 193 -1.57 -5.54 21.66
CA GLU A 193 -0.71 -4.91 22.66
C GLU A 193 -0.74 -3.39 22.51
N GLN A 194 -0.61 -2.89 21.28
CA GLN A 194 -0.71 -1.46 21.00
C GLN A 194 -2.07 -0.88 21.38
N ALA A 195 -3.17 -1.60 21.06
CA ALA A 195 -4.52 -1.15 21.43
C ALA A 195 -4.70 -1.02 22.95
N LEU A 196 -4.08 -1.93 23.71
CA LEU A 196 -4.08 -1.88 25.17
C LEU A 196 -3.30 -0.68 25.69
N LEU A 197 -2.11 -0.42 25.14
CA LEU A 197 -1.28 0.73 25.50
C LEU A 197 -2.01 2.05 25.23
N ASP A 198 -2.64 2.20 24.07
CA ASP A 198 -3.40 3.40 23.71
C ASP A 198 -4.63 3.60 24.60
N SER A 199 -5.24 2.51 25.09
CA SER A 199 -6.35 2.58 26.05
C SER A 199 -5.87 3.06 27.42
N LEU A 200 -4.74 2.54 27.90
CA LEU A 200 -4.14 2.94 29.17
C LEU A 200 -3.70 4.42 29.15
N ALA A 201 -3.11 4.88 28.05
CA ALA A 201 -2.68 6.26 27.90
C ALA A 201 -3.84 7.28 27.88
N ARG A 202 -5.05 6.86 27.52
CA ARG A 202 -6.26 7.70 27.49
C ARG A 202 -7.08 7.67 28.78
N GLY A 203 -6.78 6.72 29.67
CA GLY A 203 -7.40 6.60 30.99
C GLY A 203 -6.67 7.38 32.09
N GLN A 204 -5.61 8.12 31.74
CA GLN A 204 -4.86 9.05 32.59
C GLN A 204 -5.16 10.49 32.16
#